data_AF-A0A679IAA1-F1
#
_entry.id   AF-A0A679IAA1-F1
#
_cell.length_a   1.000
_cell.length_b   1.000
_cell.length_c   1.000
_cell.angle_alpha   90.00
_cell.angle_beta   90.00
_cell.angle_gamma   90.00
#
_symmetry.space_group_name_H-M   'P 1'
#
loop_
_entity.id
_entity.type
_entity.pdbx_description
1 polymer ?
#
loop_
_entity_poly.entity_id
_entity_poly.type
_entity_poly.pdbx_seq_one_letter_code
_entity_poly.pdbx_strand_id
1 'polypeptide(L)' 'MDKTEVNIGFDIGISSVGWSGGATKSGRILESGVSYDLGDIEVEGSTSSYKEGIQNNQKILKKTNSSGNSVKSR' A
#
# COMPACT_ATOMS: atom_id res chain seq x y z
N MET A 1 -26.37 -30.56 6.99
CA MET A 1 -25.83 -29.19 6.97
C MET A 1 -26.22 -28.57 5.65
N ASP A 2 -27.04 -27.52 5.67
CA ASP A 2 -27.42 -26.80 4.47
C ASP A 2 -26.23 -25.99 3.95
N LYS A 3 -25.92 -26.16 2.66
CA LYS A 3 -24.86 -25.39 2.00
C LYS A 3 -25.45 -24.06 1.52
N THR A 4 -24.79 -22.96 1.85
CA THR A 4 -25.15 -21.63 1.36
C THR A 4 -24.33 -21.33 0.12
N GLU A 5 -25.00 -20.97 -0.97
CA GLU A 5 -24.34 -20.43 -2.17
C GLU A 5 -23.90 -18.99 -1.92
N VAL A 6 -22.67 -18.70 -2.34
CA VAL A 6 -22.04 -17.40 -2.15
C VAL A 6 -21.46 -16.88 -3.46
N ASN A 7 -21.55 -15.57 -3.64
CA ASN A 7 -20.81 -14.82 -4.65
C ASN A 7 -19.62 -14.13 -3.98
N ILE A 8 -18.47 -14.13 -4.64
CA ILE A 8 -17.25 -13.50 -4.16
C ILE A 8 -16.86 -12.39 -5.14
N GLY A 9 -16.60 -11.19 -4.60
CA GLY A 9 -16.11 -10.04 -5.35
C GLY A 9 -14.73 -9.60 -4.87
N PHE A 10 -13.91 -9.12 -5.80
CA PHE A 10 -12.56 -8.60 -5.54
C PHE A 10 -12.40 -7.21 -6.18
N ASP A 11 -11.75 -6.31 -5.45
CA ASP A 11 -11.30 -5.00 -5.95
C ASP A 11 -9.78 -4.90 -5.77
N ILE A 12 -9.04 -4.79 -6.87
CA ILE A 12 -7.58 -4.85 -6.89
C ILE A 12 -7.03 -3.44 -7.15
N GLY A 13 -6.47 -2.85 -6.10
CA GLY A 13 -5.78 -1.57 -6.13
C GLY A 13 -4.27 -1.72 -6.13
N ILE A 14 -3.57 -0.61 -6.35
CA ILE A 14 -2.09 -0.56 -6.44
C ILE A 14 -1.36 -0.99 -5.15
N SER A 15 -2.03 -0.94 -4.00
CA SER A 15 -1.44 -1.21 -2.68
C SER A 15 -2.36 -1.99 -1.75
N SER A 16 -3.46 -2.53 -2.29
CA SER A 16 -4.45 -3.25 -1.49
C SER A 16 -5.36 -4.08 -2.37
N VAL A 17 -5.92 -5.13 -1.78
CA VAL A 17 -7.03 -5.89 -2.37
C VAL A 17 -8.20 -5.90 -1.39
N GLY A 18 -9.33 -5.38 -1.83
CA GLY A 18 -10.61 -5.52 -1.15
C GLY A 18 -11.32 -6.80 -1.59
N TRP A 19 -12.03 -7.44 -0.68
CA TRP A 19 -12.85 -8.61 -1.00
C TRP A 19 -14.15 -8.62 -0.21
N SER A 20 -15.17 -9.26 -0.77
CA SER A 20 -16.45 -9.46 -0.09
C SER A 20 -17.12 -10.77 -0.51
N GLY A 21 -17.72 -11.46 0.46
CA GLY A 21 -18.57 -12.63 0.26
C GLY A 21 -20.04 -12.29 0.56
N GLY A 22 -20.94 -12.55 -0.38
CA GLY A 22 -22.36 -12.30 -0.23
C GLY A 22 -23.20 -13.55 -0.52
N ALA A 23 -24.27 -13.76 0.23
CA ALA A 23 -25.20 -14.85 -0.01
C ALA A 23 -25.96 -14.63 -1.33
N THR A 24 -25.89 -15.59 -2.25
CA THR A 24 -26.42 -15.45 -3.61
C THR A 24 -27.93 -15.20 -3.61
N LYS A 25 -28.68 -15.87 -2.73
CA LYS A 25 -30.15 -15.81 -2.71
C LYS A 25 -30.71 -14.53 -2.09
N SER A 26 -30.06 -13.98 -1.07
CA SER A 26 -30.56 -12.82 -0.32
C SER A 26 -29.84 -11.51 -0.66
N GLY A 27 -28.68 -11.58 -1.34
CA GLY A 27 -27.83 -10.43 -1.60
C GLY A 27 -27.15 -9.87 -0.35
N ARG A 28 -27.33 -10.50 0.82
CA ARG A 28 -26.74 -10.04 2.07
C ARG A 28 -25.24 -10.29 2.07
N ILE A 29 -24.46 -9.27 2.44
CA ILE A 29 -23.03 -9.43 2.73
C ILE A 29 -22.87 -10.26 4.00
N LEU A 30 -22.11 -11.34 3.87
CA LEU A 30 -21.76 -12.24 4.97
C LEU A 30 -20.47 -11.79 5.62
N GLU A 31 -19.48 -11.43 4.80
CA GLU A 31 -18.16 -11.00 5.23
C GLU A 31 -17.49 -10.11 4.19
N SER A 32 -16.54 -9.31 4.64
CA SER A 32 -15.71 -8.45 3.80
C SER A 32 -14.39 -8.15 4.50
N GLY A 33 -13.36 -7.88 3.72
CA GLY A 33 -12.08 -7.47 4.27
C GLY A 33 -11.23 -6.70 3.25
N VAL A 34 -10.11 -6.19 3.75
CA VAL A 34 -9.08 -5.54 2.95
C VAL A 34 -7.73 -6.10 3.35
N SER A 35 -6.94 -6.52 2.36
CA SER A 35 -5.52 -6.81 2.55
C SER A 35 -4.69 -5.63 2.04
N TYR A 36 -3.82 -5.11 2.90
CA TYR A 36 -2.88 -4.03 2.58
C TYR A 36 -1.45 -4.54 2.33
N ASP A 37 -1.22 -5.83 2.57
CA ASP A 37 0.07 -6.48 2.37
C ASP A 37 0.00 -7.31 1.09
N LEU A 38 0.15 -6.61 -0.04
CA LEU A 38 0.45 -7.26 -1.31
C LEU A 38 1.96 -7.49 -1.30
N GLY A 39 2.36 -8.57 -0.63
CA GLY A 39 3.73 -9.05 -0.63
C GLY A 39 4.27 -9.02 -2.06
N ASP A 40 5.26 -8.16 -2.24
CA ASP A 40 6.17 -8.11 -3.38
C ASP A 40 5.51 -8.29 -4.75
N ILE A 41 4.84 -7.23 -5.25
CA ILE A 41 5.01 -6.88 -6.66
C ILE A 41 6.43 -6.30 -6.80
N GLU A 42 7.40 -7.18 -6.59
CA GLU A 42 8.73 -7.09 -7.20
C GLU A 42 8.62 -7.63 -8.62
N VAL A 43 7.86 -6.91 -9.47
CA VAL A 43 8.04 -7.05 -10.92
C VAL A 43 9.25 -6.20 -11.29
N GLU A 44 10.31 -6.93 -11.62
CA GLU A 44 11.57 -6.52 -12.23
C GLU A 44 11.52 -5.14 -12.92
N GLY A 45 12.28 -4.17 -12.40
CA GLY A 45 12.86 -3.11 -13.23
C GLY A 45 12.70 -1.65 -12.83
N SER A 46 11.92 -1.26 -11.81
CA SER A 46 11.67 0.18 -11.55
C SER A 46 11.80 0.70 -10.12
N THR A 47 11.88 -0.15 -9.09
CA THR A 47 11.79 0.33 -7.69
C THR A 47 13.14 0.67 -7.04
N SER A 48 14.25 0.18 -7.59
CA SER A 48 15.60 0.45 -7.07
C SER A 48 15.94 1.95 -7.18
N SER A 49 15.77 2.54 -8.36
CA SER A 49 16.14 3.94 -8.63
C SER A 49 15.24 4.95 -7.90
N TYR A 50 13.94 4.69 -7.78
CA TYR A 50 13.03 5.60 -7.08
C TYR A 50 13.26 5.59 -5.57
N LYS A 51 13.33 4.40 -4.94
CA LYS A 51 13.62 4.29 -3.50
C LYS A 51 14.99 4.88 -3.17
N GLU A 52 16.00 4.60 -3.98
CA GLU A 52 17.34 5.19 -3.84
C GLU A 52 17.32 6.72 -4.02
N GLY A 53 16.59 7.23 -5.01
CA GLY A 53 16.43 8.66 -5.23
C GLY A 53 15.78 9.39 -4.04
N ILE A 54 14.71 8.81 -3.48
CA ILE A 54 14.06 9.36 -2.28
C ILE A 54 15.01 9.34 -1.07
N GLN A 55 15.75 8.26 -0.87
CA GLN A 55 16.73 8.17 0.23
C GLN A 55 17.87 9.18 0.08
N ASN A 56 18.38 9.38 -1.13
CA ASN A 56 19.44 10.35 -1.42
C ASN A 56 18.95 11.79 -1.20
N ASN A 57 17.75 12.12 -1.67
CA ASN A 57 17.15 13.43 -1.44
C ASN A 57 16.92 13.71 0.04
N GLN A 58 16.46 12.73 0.83
CA GLN A 58 16.33 12.87 2.28
C GLN A 58 17.68 13.07 2.99
N LYS A 59 18.74 12.38 2.55
CA LYS A 59 20.10 12.58 3.09
C LYS A 59 20.62 13.98 2.78
N ILE A 60 20.39 14.48 1.57
CA ILE A 60 20.77 15.85 1.17
C ILE A 60 20.02 16.87 2.02
N LEU A 61 18.69 16.76 2.10
CA LEU A 61 17.86 17.66 2.92
C LEU A 61 18.29 17.68 4.39
N LYS A 62 18.59 16.51 4.96
CA LYS A 62 19.11 16.42 6.34
C LYS A 62 20.47 17.11 6.46
N LYS A 63 21.40 16.89 5.54
CA LYS A 63 22.72 17.56 5.54
C LYS A 63 22.58 19.08 5.41
N THR A 64 21.77 19.56 4.47
CA THR A 64 21.53 20.99 4.25
C THR A 64 20.86 21.66 5.45
N ASN A 65 19.90 20.99 6.11
CA ASN A 65 19.28 21.52 7.32
C ASN A 65 20.23 21.50 8.52
N SER A 66 21.13 20.50 8.61
CA SER A 66 22.15 20.46 9.65
C SER A 66 23.27 21.49 9.45
N SER A 67 23.62 21.83 8.20
CA SER A 67 24.62 22.87 7.90
C SER A 67 24.04 24.29 7.84
N GLY A 68 22.73 24.44 7.66
CA GLY A 68 22.01 25.72 7.65
C GLY A 68 21.89 26.43 9.01
N ASN A 69 22.21 25.76 10.12
CA ASN A 69 22.18 26.36 11.46
C ASN A 69 23.50 27.00 11.92
N SER A 70 24.54 27.04 11.07
CA SER A 70 25.81 27.72 11.41
C SER A 70 25.85 29.19 11.00
N VAL A 71 24.94 29.65 10.13
CA VAL A 71 24.94 31.04 9.62
C VAL A 71 23.72 31.80 10.13
N LYS A 72 23.57 31.89 11.45
CA LYS A 72 22.84 32.99 12.11
C LYS A 72 23.11 32.98 13.62
N SER A 73 24.23 33.55 14.02
CA SER A 73 24.37 34.22 15.31
C SER A 73 25.52 35.22 15.20
N ARG A 74 25.11 36.48 14.96
CA ARG A 74 25.80 37.78 15.18
C ARG A 74 27.29 37.87 14.90
#